data_AF-A0A1X2HQ25-F1
#
_entry.id   AF-A0A1X2HQ25-F1
#
_cell.length_a   1.000
_cell.length_b   1.000
_cell.length_c   1.000
_cell.angle_alpha   90.00
_cell.angle_beta   90.00
_cell.angle_gamma   90.00
#
_symmetry.space_group_name_H-M   'P 1'
#
loop_
_entity.id
_entity.type
_entity.pdbx_description
1 polymer ?
#
loop_
_entity_poly.entity_id
_entity_poly.type
_entity_poly.pdbx_seq_one_letter_code
_entity_poly.pdbx_strand_id
1 'polypeptide(L)'
;MSETQQRNEGGAKEQALCRFIIHELHTTEQSYCRLLQMIYTNYMRPMEVALQAKDPLTIKKSNDILVLFCHLPQLLQLSERFLDQFTEIDLDTVINTFTALQDDFAIFLRYAVHYRSNWKSIRKACRSNALFLNIDQECLARKETNRLGMADYLIAPIQRVPRYCLLLKDLLRYTSKCDPRYPALESVLLKMMSLAAVMDKDKRRAL
;
A
#
# COMPACT_ATOMS: atom_id res chain seq x y z
N MET A 1 3.36 -43.22 20.02
CA MET A 1 2.75 -41.91 19.75
C MET A 1 2.07 -42.00 18.41
N SER A 2 0.75 -41.88 18.41
CA SER A 2 -0.16 -42.30 17.32
C SER A 2 -0.19 -41.30 16.16
N GLU A 3 -0.43 -41.78 14.93
CA GLU A 3 -0.58 -40.96 13.70
C GLU A 3 -1.65 -39.86 13.85
N THR A 4 -2.68 -40.10 14.67
CA THR A 4 -3.72 -39.12 15.02
C THR A 4 -3.16 -37.91 15.78
N GLN A 5 -2.09 -38.09 16.57
CA GLN A 5 -1.44 -37.02 17.33
C GLN A 5 -0.60 -36.12 16.39
N GLN A 6 0.16 -36.73 15.46
CA GLN A 6 0.94 -36.01 14.44
C GLN A 6 0.05 -35.24 13.45
N ARG A 7 -1.12 -35.79 13.08
CA ARG A 7 -2.06 -35.11 12.17
C ARG A 7 -2.74 -33.90 12.82
N ASN A 8 -3.01 -33.97 14.13
CA ASN A 8 -3.61 -32.88 14.89
C ASN A 8 -2.61 -31.75 15.20
N GLU A 9 -1.34 -32.09 15.47
CA GLU A 9 -0.24 -31.12 15.63
C GLU A 9 0.07 -30.37 14.33
N GLY A 10 0.01 -31.04 13.18
CA GLY A 10 0.17 -30.42 11.85
C GLY A 10 -0.89 -29.35 11.59
N GLY A 11 -2.17 -29.69 11.82
CA GLY A 11 -3.28 -28.74 11.63
C GLY A 11 -3.25 -27.54 12.58
N ALA A 12 -2.88 -27.75 13.85
CA ALA A 12 -2.73 -26.65 14.81
C ALA A 12 -1.61 -25.68 14.41
N LYS A 13 -0.48 -26.22 13.90
CA LYS A 13 0.64 -25.41 13.40
C LYS A 13 0.27 -24.62 12.14
N GLU A 14 -0.45 -25.23 11.19
CA GLU A 14 -0.94 -24.57 9.98
C GLU A 14 -1.92 -23.43 10.31
N GLN A 15 -2.82 -23.64 11.26
CA GLN A 15 -3.74 -22.61 11.75
C GLN A 15 -3.00 -21.44 12.42
N ALA A 16 -1.97 -21.73 13.23
CA ALA A 16 -1.13 -20.70 13.83
C ALA A 16 -0.39 -19.87 12.77
N LEU A 17 0.12 -20.51 11.72
CA LEU A 17 0.76 -19.84 10.59
C LEU A 17 -0.22 -18.96 9.81
N CYS A 18 -1.44 -19.44 9.56
CA CYS A 18 -2.48 -18.62 8.92
C CYS A 18 -2.77 -17.36 9.74
N ARG A 19 -2.98 -17.50 11.06
CA ARG A 19 -3.20 -16.36 11.96
C ARG A 19 -2.02 -15.38 11.95
N PHE A 20 -0.79 -15.89 11.92
CA PHE A 20 0.41 -15.06 11.82
C PHE A 20 0.42 -14.23 10.53
N ILE A 21 0.11 -14.85 9.38
CA ILE A 21 0.09 -14.16 8.08
C ILE A 21 -1.01 -13.11 8.02
N ILE A 22 -2.21 -13.42 8.54
CA ILE A 22 -3.34 -12.49 8.64
C ILE A 22 -2.97 -11.30 9.54
N HIS A 23 -2.30 -11.56 10.66
CA HIS A 23 -1.81 -10.51 11.54
C HIS A 23 -0.71 -9.66 10.88
N GLU A 24 0.21 -10.26 10.14
CA GLU A 24 1.22 -9.53 9.36
C GLU A 24 0.56 -8.64 8.30
N LEU A 25 -0.45 -9.15 7.60
CA LEU A 25 -1.22 -8.38 6.63
C LEU A 25 -1.81 -7.12 7.27
N HIS A 26 -2.51 -7.28 8.39
CA HIS A 26 -3.11 -6.16 9.13
C HIS A 26 -2.07 -5.17 9.67
N THR A 27 -1.04 -5.64 10.37
CA THR A 27 0.00 -4.78 10.97
C THR A 27 0.82 -4.02 9.92
N THR A 28 1.10 -4.67 8.78
CA THR A 28 1.78 -4.00 7.67
C THR A 28 0.86 -3.02 6.95
N GLU A 29 -0.46 -3.27 6.90
CA GLU A 29 -1.43 -2.30 6.38
C GLU A 29 -1.52 -1.08 7.28
N GLN A 30 -1.58 -1.25 8.60
CA GLN A 30 -1.55 -0.13 9.54
C GLN A 30 -0.29 0.72 9.37
N SER A 31 0.86 0.08 9.14
CA SER A 31 2.12 0.78 8.90
C SER A 31 2.11 1.54 7.57
N TYR A 32 1.49 0.97 6.53
CA TYR A 32 1.29 1.62 5.24
C TYR A 32 0.32 2.81 5.34
N CYS A 33 -0.83 2.66 6.00
CA CYS A 33 -1.79 3.73 6.25
C CYS A 33 -1.14 4.89 7.01
N ARG A 34 -0.44 4.60 8.12
CA ARG A 34 0.32 5.61 8.88
C ARG A 34 1.34 6.35 8.01
N LEU A 35 2.01 5.62 7.10
CA LEU A 35 2.93 6.25 6.16
C LEU A 35 2.20 7.23 5.23
N LEU A 36 1.10 6.81 4.59
CA LEU A 36 0.31 7.69 3.72
C LEU A 36 -0.23 8.90 4.47
N GLN A 37 -0.71 8.71 5.70
CA GLN A 37 -1.19 9.79 6.56
C GLN A 37 -0.08 10.78 6.91
N MET A 38 1.12 10.29 7.24
CA MET A 38 2.28 11.15 7.49
C MET A 38 2.62 11.97 6.23
N ILE A 39 2.62 11.35 5.04
CA ILE A 39 2.86 12.09 3.79
C ILE A 39 1.80 13.17 3.59
N TYR A 40 0.53 12.83 3.82
CA TYR A 40 -0.59 13.74 3.63
C TYR A 40 -0.51 14.94 4.59
N THR A 41 -0.34 14.67 5.88
CA THR A 41 -0.34 15.70 6.93
C THR A 41 0.92 16.56 6.92
N ASN A 42 2.09 15.96 6.69
CA ASN A 42 3.36 16.66 6.83
C ASN A 42 3.86 17.27 5.53
N TYR A 43 3.46 16.75 4.36
CA TYR A 43 3.94 17.24 3.06
C TYR A 43 2.84 17.86 2.22
N MET A 44 1.80 17.09 1.89
CA MET A 44 0.75 17.57 0.97
C MET A 44 0.02 18.80 1.53
N ARG A 45 -0.51 18.69 2.75
CA ARG A 45 -1.33 19.76 3.36
C ARG A 45 -0.55 21.08 3.57
N PRO A 46 0.69 21.09 4.11
CA PRO A 46 1.46 22.33 4.22
C PRO A 46 1.79 22.96 2.87
N MET A 47 2.07 22.13 1.85
CA MET A 47 2.31 22.63 0.49
C MET A 47 1.05 23.24 -0.15
N GLU A 48 -0.12 22.67 0.08
CA GLU A 48 -1.40 23.24 -0.36
C GLU A 48 -1.72 24.57 0.35
N VAL A 49 -1.52 24.65 1.66
CA VAL A 49 -1.70 25.88 2.44
C VAL A 49 -0.76 26.98 1.94
N ALA A 50 0.52 26.67 1.72
CA ALA A 50 1.47 27.62 1.16
C ALA A 50 1.11 28.05 -0.27
N LEU A 51 0.51 27.17 -1.08
CA LEU A 51 -0.02 27.54 -2.40
C LEU A 51 -1.21 28.50 -2.31
N GLN A 52 -2.14 28.24 -1.40
CA GLN A 52 -3.30 29.11 -1.15
C GLN A 52 -2.89 30.48 -0.60
N ALA A 53 -1.87 30.52 0.26
CA ALA A 53 -1.30 31.74 0.81
C ALA A 53 -0.49 32.57 -0.22
N LYS A 54 -0.43 32.12 -1.48
CA LYS A 54 0.33 32.76 -2.55
C LYS A 54 1.82 32.91 -2.23
N ASP A 55 2.41 31.93 -1.55
CA ASP A 55 3.85 31.92 -1.29
C ASP A 55 4.63 31.94 -2.62
N PRO A 56 5.54 32.91 -2.83
CA PRO A 56 6.36 32.98 -4.05
C PRO A 56 7.11 31.68 -4.39
N LEU A 57 7.42 30.84 -3.39
CA LEU A 57 8.11 29.56 -3.53
C LEU A 57 7.22 28.44 -4.09
N THR A 58 5.90 28.48 -3.84
CA THR A 58 4.93 27.46 -4.32
C THR A 58 4.28 27.82 -5.64
N ILE A 59 3.98 29.09 -5.87
CA ILE A 59 3.28 29.54 -7.10
C ILE A 59 4.05 29.13 -8.36
N LYS A 60 5.39 29.22 -8.34
CA LYS A 60 6.24 28.87 -9.50
C LYS A 60 6.29 27.37 -9.80
N LYS A 61 5.89 26.52 -8.85
CA LYS A 61 5.98 25.04 -8.94
C LYS A 61 4.71 24.35 -8.45
N SER A 62 3.56 25.01 -8.57
CA SER A 62 2.25 24.46 -8.14
C SER A 62 1.92 23.13 -8.82
N ASN A 63 2.35 22.95 -10.08
CA ASN A 63 2.21 21.71 -10.81
C ASN A 63 2.98 20.53 -10.18
N ASP A 64 4.08 20.79 -9.46
CA ASP A 64 4.83 19.74 -8.77
C ASP A 64 4.00 19.10 -7.66
N ILE A 65 3.15 19.86 -6.96
CA ILE A 65 2.26 19.34 -5.91
C ILE A 65 1.26 18.35 -6.52
N LEU A 66 0.63 18.71 -7.64
CA LEU A 66 -0.30 17.83 -8.35
C LEU A 66 0.41 16.57 -8.85
N VAL A 67 1.60 16.72 -9.43
CA VAL A 67 2.40 15.59 -9.91
C VAL A 67 2.80 14.65 -8.76
N LEU A 68 3.06 15.15 -7.55
CA LEU A 68 3.45 14.33 -6.41
C LEU A 68 2.26 13.65 -5.71
N PHE A 69 1.13 14.36 -5.57
CA PHE A 69 0.11 13.99 -4.59
C PHE A 69 -1.29 13.73 -5.14
N CYS A 70 -1.54 13.86 -6.45
CA CYS A 70 -2.88 13.74 -7.05
C CYS A 70 -3.66 12.45 -6.74
N HIS A 71 -2.98 11.37 -6.36
CA HIS A 71 -3.59 10.08 -6.01
C HIS A 71 -3.45 9.72 -4.52
N LEU A 72 -2.72 10.53 -3.74
CA LEU A 72 -2.45 10.24 -2.33
C LEU A 72 -3.73 10.18 -1.50
N PRO A 73 -4.70 11.11 -1.63
CA PRO A 73 -5.95 11.04 -0.87
C PRO A 73 -6.73 9.76 -1.13
N GLN A 74 -6.85 9.31 -2.38
CA GLN A 74 -7.58 8.08 -2.71
C GLN A 74 -6.85 6.83 -2.20
N LEU A 75 -5.51 6.82 -2.22
CA LEU A 75 -4.72 5.73 -1.66
C LEU A 75 -4.87 5.65 -0.13
N LEU A 76 -4.86 6.79 0.55
CA LEU A 76 -5.08 6.87 1.99
C LEU A 76 -6.48 6.38 2.36
N GLN A 77 -7.51 6.88 1.67
CA GLN A 77 -8.89 6.47 1.88
C GLN A 77 -9.09 4.96 1.67
N LEU A 78 -8.45 4.37 0.65
CA LEU A 78 -8.49 2.92 0.44
C LEU A 78 -7.86 2.17 1.62
N SER A 79 -6.70 2.62 2.10
CA SER A 79 -6.00 1.99 3.23
C SER A 79 -6.78 2.11 4.54
N GLU A 80 -7.43 3.26 4.79
CA GLU A 80 -8.34 3.45 5.93
C GLU A 80 -9.53 2.51 5.85
N ARG A 81 -10.22 2.45 4.69
CA ARG A 81 -11.35 1.53 4.48
C ARG A 81 -10.94 0.07 4.59
N PHE A 82 -9.72 -0.28 4.18
CA PHE A 82 -9.17 -1.62 4.36
C PHE A 82 -9.08 -1.96 5.85
N LEU A 83 -8.51 -1.06 6.65
CA LEU A 83 -8.38 -1.27 8.10
C LEU A 83 -9.73 -1.29 8.81
N ASP A 84 -10.68 -0.44 8.40
CA ASP A 84 -12.03 -0.40 8.96
C ASP A 84 -12.80 -1.71 8.75
N GLN A 85 -12.59 -2.38 7.59
CA GLN A 85 -13.18 -3.68 7.30
C GLN A 85 -12.42 -4.84 7.94
N PHE A 86 -11.17 -4.63 8.35
CA PHE A 86 -10.31 -5.65 8.94
C PHE A 86 -10.51 -5.73 10.47
N THR A 87 -11.72 -6.11 10.88
CA THR A 87 -12.12 -6.09 12.31
C THR A 87 -11.55 -7.26 13.12
N GLU A 88 -11.32 -8.42 12.49
CA GLU A 88 -10.87 -9.64 13.16
C GLU A 88 -9.70 -10.31 12.45
N ILE A 89 -8.91 -11.10 13.20
CA ILE A 89 -7.79 -11.88 12.67
C ILE A 89 -8.29 -13.28 12.28
N ASP A 90 -9.05 -13.33 11.18
CA ASP A 90 -9.57 -14.56 10.59
C ASP A 90 -9.59 -14.51 9.06
N LEU A 91 -9.91 -15.65 8.44
CA LEU A 91 -9.88 -15.82 6.99
C LEU A 91 -11.05 -15.15 6.29
N ASP A 92 -12.22 -15.13 6.93
CA ASP A 92 -13.45 -14.56 6.37
C ASP A 92 -13.32 -13.05 6.23
N THR A 93 -12.77 -12.39 7.25
CA THR A 93 -12.44 -10.96 7.27
C THR A 93 -11.49 -10.61 6.12
N VAL A 94 -10.44 -11.41 5.88
CA VAL A 94 -9.54 -11.21 4.74
C VAL A 94 -10.31 -11.28 3.42
N ILE A 95 -11.05 -12.38 3.20
CA ILE A 95 -11.77 -12.61 1.94
C ILE A 95 -12.80 -11.50 1.69
N ASN A 96 -13.58 -11.15 2.71
CA ASN A 96 -14.61 -10.13 2.63
C ASN A 96 -14.01 -8.74 2.37
N THR A 97 -12.93 -8.38 3.06
CA THR A 97 -12.24 -7.09 2.88
C THR A 97 -11.72 -6.93 1.45
N PHE A 98 -10.99 -7.92 0.93
CA PHE A 98 -10.47 -7.86 -0.44
C PHE A 98 -11.57 -7.90 -1.50
N THR A 99 -12.66 -8.62 -1.25
CA THR A 99 -13.79 -8.71 -2.18
C THR A 99 -14.57 -7.40 -2.21
N ALA A 100 -14.83 -6.79 -1.06
CA ALA A 100 -15.57 -5.53 -0.95
C ALA A 100 -14.79 -4.33 -1.52
N LEU A 101 -13.46 -4.35 -1.44
CA LEU A 101 -12.58 -3.28 -1.94
C LEU A 101 -12.03 -3.56 -3.35
N GLN A 102 -12.52 -4.60 -4.02
CA GLN A 102 -11.98 -5.07 -5.29
C GLN A 102 -11.89 -3.96 -6.35
N ASP A 103 -12.95 -3.17 -6.50
CA ASP A 103 -13.03 -2.10 -7.50
C ASP A 103 -12.20 -0.87 -7.10
N ASP A 104 -12.06 -0.64 -5.79
CA ASP A 104 -11.27 0.46 -5.24
C ASP A 104 -9.77 0.27 -5.52
N PHE A 105 -9.28 -0.97 -5.61
CA PHE A 105 -7.89 -1.28 -5.94
C PHE A 105 -7.43 -0.76 -7.32
N ALA A 106 -8.35 -0.37 -8.22
CA ALA A 106 -8.03 0.30 -9.47
C ALA A 106 -7.20 1.58 -9.29
N ILE A 107 -7.23 2.20 -8.09
CA ILE A 107 -6.36 3.33 -7.76
C ILE A 107 -4.86 3.00 -7.85
N PHE A 108 -4.45 1.76 -7.51
CA PHE A 108 -3.05 1.35 -7.60
C PHE A 108 -2.58 1.32 -9.06
N LEU A 109 -3.46 0.97 -10.00
CA LEU A 109 -3.14 1.03 -11.42
C LEU A 109 -2.98 2.47 -11.90
N ARG A 110 -3.93 3.36 -11.56
CA ARG A 110 -3.84 4.79 -11.88
C ARG A 110 -2.56 5.40 -11.32
N TYR A 111 -2.24 5.07 -10.07
CA TYR A 111 -0.99 5.50 -9.44
C TYR A 111 0.24 4.98 -10.17
N ALA A 112 0.30 3.70 -10.51
CA ALA A 112 1.44 3.10 -11.21
C ALA A 112 1.68 3.73 -12.59
N VAL A 113 0.62 4.00 -13.36
CA VAL A 113 0.71 4.70 -14.65
C VAL A 113 1.21 6.13 -14.45
N HIS A 114 0.65 6.85 -13.49
CA HIS A 114 1.04 8.22 -13.17
C HIS A 114 2.50 8.33 -12.71
N TYR A 115 2.91 7.49 -11.75
CA TYR A 115 4.26 7.45 -11.20
C TYR A 115 5.30 7.21 -12.29
N ARG A 116 5.04 6.27 -13.21
CA ARG A 116 5.94 5.99 -14.34
C ARG A 116 6.02 7.15 -15.32
N SER A 117 4.88 7.67 -15.75
CA SER A 117 4.80 8.74 -16.75
C SER A 117 5.48 10.02 -16.24
N ASN A 118 5.42 10.25 -14.93
CA ASN A 118 5.93 11.47 -14.30
C ASN A 118 7.21 11.26 -13.48
N TRP A 119 7.88 10.10 -13.58
CA TRP A 119 8.99 9.76 -12.68
C TRP A 119 10.11 10.82 -12.67
N LYS A 120 10.44 11.39 -13.84
CA LYS A 120 11.45 12.45 -13.99
C LYS A 120 11.00 13.72 -13.26
N SER A 121 9.74 14.10 -13.42
CA SER A 121 9.13 15.27 -12.79
C SER A 121 9.04 15.09 -11.27
N ILE A 122 8.61 13.92 -10.79
CA ILE A 122 8.59 13.54 -9.38
C ILE A 122 9.99 13.69 -8.77
N ARG A 123 11.01 13.09 -9.39
CA ARG A 123 12.40 13.17 -8.91
C ARG A 123 12.95 14.60 -8.93
N LYS A 124 12.60 15.39 -9.94
CA LYS A 124 12.98 16.80 -10.04
C LYS A 124 12.29 17.63 -8.95
N ALA A 125 11.01 17.40 -8.69
CA ALA A 125 10.24 18.08 -7.67
C ALA A 125 10.84 17.81 -6.28
N CYS A 126 11.10 16.54 -5.94
CA CYS A 126 11.74 16.14 -4.68
C CYS A 126 13.12 16.78 -4.45
N ARG A 127 13.83 17.19 -5.51
CA ARG A 127 15.20 17.74 -5.41
C ARG A 127 15.30 19.25 -5.53
N SER A 128 14.27 19.90 -6.07
CA SER A 128 14.37 21.29 -6.49
C SER A 128 13.23 22.17 -5.98
N ASN A 129 12.17 21.59 -5.44
CA ASN A 129 11.11 22.35 -4.81
C ASN A 129 11.59 22.79 -3.42
N ALA A 130 11.82 24.10 -3.25
CA ALA A 130 12.41 24.63 -2.02
C ALA A 130 11.50 24.41 -0.80
N LEU A 131 10.19 24.54 -0.98
CA LEU A 131 9.23 24.25 0.10
C LEU A 131 9.28 22.76 0.48
N PHE A 132 9.34 21.88 -0.51
CA PHE A 132 9.49 20.46 -0.28
C PHE A 132 10.76 20.15 0.53
N LEU A 133 11.91 20.72 0.14
CA LEU A 133 13.18 20.51 0.86
C LEU A 133 13.15 21.06 2.29
N ASN A 134 12.50 22.20 2.52
CA ASN A 134 12.35 22.77 3.86
C ASN A 134 11.49 21.85 4.74
N ILE A 135 10.35 21.39 4.23
CA ILE A 135 9.48 20.44 4.93
C ILE A 135 10.22 19.13 5.24
N ASP A 136 10.96 18.59 4.26
CA ASP A 136 11.74 17.36 4.42
C ASP A 136 12.80 17.52 5.54
N GLN A 137 13.50 18.65 5.58
CA GLN A 137 14.45 18.97 6.65
C GLN A 137 13.77 19.06 8.03
N GLU A 138 12.60 19.71 8.12
CA GLU A 138 11.84 19.79 9.36
C GLU A 138 11.36 18.41 9.83
N CYS A 139 10.85 17.58 8.91
CA CYS A 139 10.39 16.23 9.21
C CYS A 139 11.55 15.33 9.68
N LEU A 140 12.74 15.45 9.07
CA LEU A 140 13.96 14.75 9.48
C LEU A 140 14.41 15.21 10.88
N ALA A 141 14.35 16.51 11.17
CA ALA A 141 14.72 17.07 12.47
C ALA A 141 13.80 16.57 13.60
N ARG A 142 12.51 16.40 13.33
CA ARG A 142 11.52 15.89 14.29
C ARG A 142 11.57 14.36 14.50
N LYS A 143 12.41 13.64 13.74
CA LYS A 143 12.44 12.15 13.70
C LYS A 143 11.07 11.53 13.37
N GLU A 144 10.20 12.29 12.71
CA GLU A 144 8.88 11.83 12.29
C GLU A 144 8.97 10.92 11.04
N THR A 145 10.14 10.94 10.37
CA THR A 145 10.46 10.08 9.24
C THR A 145 11.51 9.05 9.65
N ASN A 146 11.40 7.83 9.10
CA ASN A 146 12.40 6.77 9.24
C ASN A 146 13.71 7.06 8.46
N ARG A 147 14.10 8.34 8.29
CA ARG A 147 15.24 8.81 7.49
C ARG A 147 15.20 8.37 6.01
N LEU A 148 14.05 7.92 5.53
CA LEU A 148 13.83 7.59 4.12
C LEU A 148 13.48 8.88 3.37
N GLY A 149 14.00 9.02 2.15
CA GLY A 149 13.64 10.16 1.32
C GLY A 149 12.23 9.99 0.77
N MET A 150 11.53 11.08 0.49
CA MET A 150 10.18 11.04 -0.07
C MET A 150 10.03 10.20 -1.34
N ALA A 151 11.08 10.07 -2.15
CA ALA A 151 11.07 9.18 -3.30
C ALA A 151 10.82 7.71 -2.92
N ASP A 152 11.31 7.29 -1.75
CA ASP A 152 11.10 5.94 -1.19
C ASP A 152 9.67 5.79 -0.64
N TYR A 153 9.05 6.88 -0.21
CA TYR A 153 7.64 6.88 0.20
C TYR A 153 6.70 6.81 -0.99
N LEU A 154 7.01 7.49 -2.09
CA LEU A 154 6.21 7.46 -3.31
C LEU A 154 6.31 6.13 -4.08
N ILE A 155 7.33 5.28 -3.83
CA ILE A 155 7.32 3.92 -4.41
C ILE A 155 6.47 2.95 -3.58
N ALA A 156 6.11 3.28 -2.34
CA ALA A 156 5.40 2.38 -1.42
C ALA A 156 4.09 1.82 -2.00
N PRO A 157 3.21 2.60 -2.67
CA PRO A 157 1.98 2.06 -3.26
C PRO A 157 2.24 1.02 -4.36
N ILE A 158 3.33 1.18 -5.13
CA ILE A 158 3.73 0.21 -6.16
C ILE A 158 4.21 -1.09 -5.52
N GLN A 159 4.90 -1.00 -4.38
CA GLN A 159 5.39 -2.17 -3.63
C GLN A 159 4.30 -2.87 -2.81
N ARG A 160 3.21 -2.17 -2.47
CA ARG A 160 2.13 -2.72 -1.64
C ARG A 160 1.39 -3.87 -2.32
N VAL A 161 1.08 -3.74 -3.61
CA VAL A 161 0.33 -4.77 -4.36
C VAL A 161 1.07 -6.11 -4.47
N PRO A 162 2.37 -6.16 -4.82
CA PRO A 162 3.16 -7.39 -4.73
C PRO A 162 3.16 -8.01 -3.32
N ARG A 163 3.20 -7.18 -2.26
CA ARG A 163 3.19 -7.68 -0.88
C ARG A 163 1.85 -8.34 -0.53
N TYR A 164 0.72 -7.80 -0.97
CA TYR A 164 -0.57 -8.49 -0.83
C TYR A 164 -0.55 -9.85 -1.52
N CYS A 165 0.00 -9.94 -2.74
CA CYS A 165 0.07 -11.20 -3.48
C CYS A 165 0.91 -12.25 -2.73
N LEU A 166 2.04 -11.85 -2.13
CA LEU A 166 2.89 -12.75 -1.34
C LEU A 166 2.15 -13.27 -0.10
N LEU A 167 1.55 -12.38 0.69
CA LEU A 167 0.83 -12.75 1.90
C LEU A 167 -0.39 -13.63 1.61
N LEU A 168 -1.17 -13.30 0.58
CA LEU A 168 -2.33 -14.11 0.16
C LEU A 168 -1.89 -15.49 -0.37
N LYS A 169 -0.76 -15.57 -1.06
CA LYS A 169 -0.21 -16.84 -1.55
C LYS A 169 0.26 -17.72 -0.39
N ASP A 170 0.95 -17.14 0.59
CA ASP A 170 1.36 -17.86 1.79
C ASP A 170 0.14 -18.30 2.61
N LEU A 171 -0.88 -17.44 2.73
CA LEU A 171 -2.12 -17.78 3.41
C LEU A 171 -2.84 -18.96 2.74
N LEU A 172 -2.94 -18.95 1.40
CA LEU A 172 -3.53 -20.05 0.63
C LEU A 172 -2.72 -21.34 0.76
N ARG A 173 -1.38 -21.25 0.87
CA ARG A 173 -0.50 -22.41 1.06
C ARG A 173 -0.77 -23.16 2.37
N TYR A 174 -1.08 -22.44 3.44
CA TYR A 174 -1.36 -23.01 4.76
C TYR A 174 -2.85 -23.24 5.03
N THR A 175 -3.73 -22.85 4.11
CA THR A 175 -5.16 -23.15 4.17
C THR A 175 -5.43 -24.52 3.55
N SER A 176 -6.15 -25.39 4.26
CA SER A 176 -6.52 -26.72 3.74
C SER A 176 -7.37 -26.61 2.47
N LYS A 177 -7.11 -27.45 1.47
CA LYS A 177 -7.93 -27.52 0.25
C LYS A 177 -9.37 -27.98 0.50
N CYS A 178 -9.63 -28.62 1.63
CA CYS A 178 -10.97 -29.00 2.05
C CYS A 178 -11.69 -27.89 2.83
N ASP A 179 -11.02 -26.76 3.13
CA ASP A 179 -11.67 -25.61 3.77
C ASP A 179 -12.67 -24.98 2.78
N PRO A 180 -13.94 -24.76 3.18
CA PRO A 180 -14.96 -24.17 2.31
C PRO A 180 -14.58 -22.80 1.74
N ARG A 181 -13.68 -22.07 2.41
CA ARG A 181 -13.23 -20.72 2.03
C ARG A 181 -12.06 -20.74 1.05
N TYR A 182 -11.42 -21.90 0.84
CA TYR A 182 -10.27 -22.04 -0.06
C TYR A 182 -10.52 -21.48 -1.47
N PRO A 183 -11.66 -21.77 -2.15
CA PRO A 183 -11.92 -21.23 -3.49
C PRO A 183 -12.09 -19.71 -3.50
N ALA A 184 -12.67 -19.14 -2.44
CA ALA A 184 -12.85 -17.70 -2.32
C ALA A 184 -11.51 -16.99 -2.10
N LEU A 185 -10.64 -17.56 -1.25
CA LEU A 185 -9.27 -17.07 -1.05
C LEU A 185 -8.44 -17.16 -2.34
N GLU A 186 -8.56 -18.26 -3.08
CA GLU A 186 -7.91 -18.43 -4.38
C GLU A 186 -8.37 -17.35 -5.39
N SER A 187 -9.69 -17.10 -5.45
CA SER A 187 -10.26 -16.03 -6.29
C SER A 187 -9.71 -14.64 -5.92
N VAL A 188 -9.60 -14.33 -4.63
CA VAL A 188 -8.99 -13.08 -4.14
C VAL A 188 -7.53 -12.97 -4.58
N LEU A 189 -6.74 -14.04 -4.41
CA LEU A 189 -5.34 -14.08 -4.85
C LEU A 189 -5.22 -13.85 -6.37
N LEU A 190 -6.03 -14.52 -7.18
CA LEU A 190 -6.00 -14.39 -8.64
C LEU A 190 -6.30 -12.95 -9.08
N LYS A 191 -7.29 -12.29 -8.47
CA LYS A 191 -7.62 -10.89 -8.76
C LYS A 191 -6.46 -9.95 -8.41
N MET A 192 -5.83 -10.12 -7.26
CA MET A 192 -4.67 -9.32 -6.85
C MET A 192 -3.45 -9.58 -7.75
N MET A 193 -3.20 -10.83 -8.14
CA MET A 193 -2.14 -11.17 -9.09
C MET A 193 -2.41 -10.59 -10.48
N SER A 194 -3.67 -10.56 -10.94
CA SER A 194 -4.05 -9.91 -12.18
C SER A 194 -3.75 -8.40 -12.12
N LEU A 195 -4.13 -7.73 -11.04
CA LEU A 195 -3.81 -6.31 -10.81
C LEU A 195 -2.29 -6.08 -10.84
N ALA A 196 -1.52 -6.88 -10.10
CA ALA A 196 -0.05 -6.81 -10.09
C ALA A 196 0.53 -7.00 -11.51
N ALA A 197 0.02 -7.98 -12.26
CA ALA A 197 0.45 -8.25 -13.62
C ALA A 197 0.11 -7.11 -14.58
N VAL A 198 -1.04 -6.44 -14.44
CA VAL A 198 -1.38 -5.27 -15.26
C VAL A 198 -0.45 -4.09 -14.91
N MET A 199 -0.22 -3.85 -13.61
CA MET A 199 0.76 -2.85 -13.14
C MET A 199 2.17 -3.15 -13.70
N ASP A 200 2.56 -4.41 -13.84
CA ASP A 200 3.87 -4.80 -14.38
C ASP A 200 3.94 -4.89 -15.91
N LYS A 201 2.89 -5.31 -16.62
CA LYS A 201 2.90 -5.48 -18.10
C LYS A 201 3.15 -4.18 -18.84
N ASP A 202 2.73 -3.06 -18.26
CA ASP A 202 3.07 -1.73 -18.76
C ASP A 202 4.57 -1.39 -18.64
N LYS A 203 5.41 -2.20 -17.96
CA LYS A 203 6.88 -2.07 -18.01
C LYS A 203 7.46 -2.37 -19.40
N ARG A 204 6.79 -3.19 -20.22
CA ARG A 204 7.34 -3.68 -21.50
C ARG A 204 6.98 -2.83 -22.72
N ARG A 205 6.08 -1.85 -22.60
CA ARG A 205 5.69 -0.98 -23.73
C ARG A 205 6.46 0.34 -23.79
N ALA A 206 7.36 0.59 -22.84
CA ALA A 206 8.14 1.82 -22.72
C ALA A 206 9.66 1.62 -22.85
N LEU A 207 10.08 0.46 -23.37
CA LEU A 207 11.46 0.18 -23.78
C LEU A 207 11.53 0.12 -25.31
#